data_AF-A0A3M7PL25-F1
#
_entry.id   AF-A0A3M7PL25-F1
#
_cell.length_a   1.000
_cell.length_b   1.000
_cell.length_c   1.000
_cell.angle_alpha   90.00
_cell.angle_beta   90.00
_cell.angle_gamma   90.00
#
_symmetry.space_group_name_H-M   'P 1'
#
loop_
_entity.id
_entity.type
_entity.pdbx_description
1 polymer ?
#
loop_
_entity_poly.entity_id
_entity_poly.type
_entity_poly.pdbx_seq_one_letter_code
_entity_poly.pdbx_strand_id
1 'polypeptide(L)'
;MSDLKQSSRESVVDYREKVTQLVKQIFPKTETSDDIDRLIQDRFVEGLYNQRLREKVRAKMLKMRQIETEKFFKIQDLINYAGCKMSSFDKQPFYNSTTSGTDALQNRSYATR
;
A
#
# COMPACT_ATOMS: atom_id res chain seq x y z
N MET A 1 -6.78 -24.22 -1.59
CA MET A 1 -5.87 -23.05 -1.76
C MET A 1 -5.95 -22.25 -0.47
N SER A 2 -4.83 -22.02 0.23
CA SER A 2 -4.85 -21.34 1.53
C SER A 2 -5.15 -19.84 1.37
N ASP A 3 -5.93 -19.28 2.28
CA ASP A 3 -6.17 -17.84 2.39
C ASP A 3 -4.98 -17.16 3.08
N LEU A 4 -3.82 -17.21 2.43
CA LEU A 4 -2.63 -16.52 2.94
C LEU A 4 -2.94 -15.02 3.01
N LYS A 5 -2.90 -14.48 4.24
CA LYS A 5 -3.13 -13.06 4.53
C LYS A 5 -1.95 -12.54 5.33
N GLN A 6 -1.58 -11.30 5.07
CA GLN A 6 -0.57 -10.59 5.82
C GLN A 6 -1.03 -10.45 7.27
N SER A 7 -0.16 -10.75 8.21
CA SER A 7 -0.45 -10.47 9.63
C SER A 7 -0.25 -8.98 9.95
N SER A 8 -0.90 -8.47 11.00
CA SER A 8 -0.78 -7.06 11.40
C SER A 8 0.65 -6.63 11.79
N ARG A 9 1.51 -7.58 12.17
CA ARG A 9 2.90 -7.35 12.58
C ARG A 9 3.91 -7.74 11.50
N GLU A 10 3.44 -8.26 10.38
CA GLU A 10 4.29 -8.73 9.30
C GLU A 10 4.60 -7.61 8.33
N SER A 11 5.88 -7.47 7.98
CA SER A 11 6.27 -6.49 6.97
C SER A 11 5.72 -6.91 5.60
N VAL A 12 5.49 -5.93 4.72
CA VAL A 12 5.08 -6.22 3.33
C VAL A 12 6.15 -7.06 2.61
N VAL A 13 7.41 -6.93 3.02
CA VAL A 13 8.59 -7.64 2.50
C VAL A 13 8.60 -9.13 2.93
N ASP A 14 8.20 -9.44 4.15
CA ASP A 14 8.10 -10.83 4.60
C ASP A 14 6.86 -11.50 3.99
N TYR A 15 5.76 -10.75 3.92
CA TYR A 15 4.52 -11.22 3.33
C TYR A 15 4.67 -11.57 1.85
N ARG A 16 5.36 -10.73 1.05
CA ARG A 16 5.65 -11.06 -0.36
C ARG A 16 6.41 -12.37 -0.52
N GLU A 17 7.29 -12.70 0.42
CA GLU A 17 8.15 -13.88 0.31
C GLU A 17 7.32 -15.13 0.57
N LYS A 18 6.42 -15.09 1.56
CA LYS A 18 5.44 -16.15 1.79
C LYS A 18 4.51 -16.37 0.60
N VAL A 19 4.02 -15.30 -0.02
CA VAL A 19 3.17 -15.40 -1.22
C VAL A 19 3.94 -16.04 -2.37
N THR A 20 5.19 -15.63 -2.59
CA THR A 20 6.06 -16.19 -3.64
C THR A 20 6.34 -17.67 -3.40
N GLN A 21 6.70 -18.05 -2.17
CA GLN A 21 6.96 -19.43 -1.78
C GLN A 21 5.71 -20.32 -1.93
N LEU A 22 4.54 -19.84 -1.50
CA LEU A 22 3.28 -20.55 -1.65
C LEU A 22 2.97 -20.84 -3.11
N VAL A 23 3.11 -19.85 -3.99
CA VAL A 23 2.81 -20.06 -5.41
C VAL A 23 3.83 -21.00 -6.07
N LYS A 24 5.11 -20.91 -5.71
CA LYS A 24 6.13 -21.88 -6.18
C LYS A 24 5.85 -23.31 -5.71
N GLN A 25 5.33 -23.49 -4.50
CA GLN A 25 4.94 -24.82 -4.00
C GLN A 25 3.74 -25.39 -4.75
N ILE A 26 2.75 -24.55 -5.05
CA ILE A 26 1.53 -24.98 -5.73
C ILE A 26 1.78 -25.24 -7.22
N PHE A 27 2.67 -24.46 -7.83
CA PHE A 27 3.00 -24.57 -9.25
C PHE A 27 4.51 -24.67 -9.50
N PRO A 28 5.13 -25.84 -9.22
CA PRO A 28 6.58 -26.02 -9.23
C PRO A 28 7.24 -26.00 -10.62
N LYS A 29 6.49 -25.84 -11.72
CA LYS A 29 6.99 -25.94 -13.11
C LYS A 29 6.63 -24.76 -14.02
N THR A 30 6.15 -23.66 -13.48
CA THR A 30 5.43 -22.65 -14.26
C THR A 30 5.88 -21.22 -13.94
N GLU A 31 7.16 -21.02 -13.65
CA GLU A 31 7.77 -19.70 -13.37
C GLU A 31 7.56 -18.65 -14.49
N THR A 32 7.03 -19.04 -15.65
CA THR A 32 6.92 -18.20 -16.85
C THR A 32 5.49 -18.00 -17.37
N SER A 33 4.45 -18.50 -16.70
CA SER A 33 3.07 -18.27 -17.17
C SER A 33 2.53 -16.94 -16.67
N ASP A 34 2.09 -16.08 -17.58
CA ASP A 34 1.43 -14.80 -17.27
C ASP A 34 0.18 -14.97 -16.40
N ASP A 35 -0.52 -16.10 -16.54
CA ASP A 35 -1.69 -16.42 -15.73
C ASP A 35 -1.34 -16.63 -14.26
N ILE A 36 -0.14 -17.17 -14.00
CA ILE A 36 0.36 -17.35 -12.63
C ILE A 36 0.80 -16.03 -12.04
N ASP A 37 1.44 -15.16 -12.83
CA ASP A 37 1.81 -13.83 -12.35
C ASP A 37 0.56 -13.02 -11.98
N ARG A 38 -0.51 -13.10 -12.78
CA ARG A 38 -1.82 -12.50 -12.46
C ARG A 38 -2.43 -13.08 -11.19
N LEU A 39 -2.38 -14.40 -11.01
CA LEU A 39 -2.86 -15.06 -9.80
C LEU A 39 -2.07 -14.63 -8.55
N ILE A 40 -0.75 -14.51 -8.65
CA ILE A 40 0.10 -14.02 -7.56
C ILE A 40 -0.27 -12.57 -7.22
N GLN A 41 -0.47 -11.72 -8.23
CA GLN A 41 -0.87 -10.32 -8.03
C GLN A 41 -2.18 -10.22 -7.28
N ASP A 42 -3.22 -10.95 -7.71
CA ASP A 42 -4.54 -10.89 -7.07
C ASP A 42 -4.45 -11.37 -5.61
N ARG A 43 -3.74 -12.48 -5.35
CA ARG A 43 -3.56 -13.01 -3.99
C ARG A 43 -2.73 -12.10 -3.10
N PHE A 44 -1.65 -11.52 -3.62
CA PHE A 44 -0.83 -10.57 -2.90
C PHE A 44 -1.66 -9.37 -2.46
N VAL A 45 -2.39 -8.74 -3.39
CA VAL A 45 -3.22 -7.56 -3.09
C VAL A 45 -4.29 -7.89 -2.06
N GLU A 46 -5.10 -8.92 -2.30
CA GLU A 46 -6.23 -9.22 -1.42
C GLU A 46 -5.83 -9.67 -0.02
N GLY A 47 -4.62 -10.21 0.15
CA GLY A 47 -4.12 -10.57 1.47
C GLY A 47 -3.41 -9.45 2.23
N LEU A 48 -3.20 -8.26 1.66
CA LEU A 48 -2.57 -7.13 2.39
C LEU A 48 -3.40 -6.69 3.59
N TYR A 49 -2.81 -6.65 4.79
CA TYR A 49 -3.52 -6.35 6.04
C TYR A 49 -4.09 -4.92 6.05
N ASN A 50 -3.27 -3.94 5.67
CA ASN A 50 -3.65 -2.53 5.68
C ASN A 50 -4.64 -2.23 4.53
N GLN A 51 -5.89 -1.91 4.87
CA GLN A 51 -6.95 -1.64 3.90
C GLN A 51 -6.60 -0.48 2.95
N ARG A 52 -6.05 0.62 3.47
CA ARG A 52 -5.67 1.79 2.67
C ARG A 52 -4.56 1.47 1.68
N LEU A 53 -3.59 0.65 2.10
CA LEU A 53 -2.55 0.14 1.21
C LEU A 53 -3.16 -0.77 0.14
N ARG A 54 -4.01 -1.72 0.55
CA ARG A 54 -4.69 -2.66 -0.34
C ARG A 54 -5.42 -1.95 -1.47
N GLU A 55 -6.23 -0.94 -1.15
CA GLU A 55 -6.98 -0.18 -2.14
C GLU A 55 -6.06 0.58 -3.12
N LYS A 56 -4.98 1.21 -2.64
CA LYS A 56 -4.01 1.89 -3.51
C LYS A 56 -3.29 0.92 -4.44
N VAL A 57 -2.86 -0.23 -3.92
CA VAL A 57 -2.16 -1.25 -4.70
C VAL A 57 -3.12 -1.88 -5.72
N ARG A 58 -4.38 -2.16 -5.33
CA ARG A 58 -5.44 -2.64 -6.24
C ARG A 58 -5.68 -1.66 -7.40
N ALA A 59 -5.81 -0.37 -7.11
CA ALA A 59 -5.99 0.64 -8.14
C ALA A 59 -4.80 0.70 -9.12
N LYS A 60 -3.56 0.57 -8.62
CA LYS A 60 -2.35 0.50 -9.45
C LYS A 60 -2.36 -0.73 -10.35
N MET A 61 -2.70 -1.90 -9.80
CA MET A 61 -2.81 -3.16 -10.54
C MET A 61 -3.84 -3.06 -11.67
N LEU A 62 -5.05 -2.58 -11.37
CA LEU A 62 -6.12 -2.41 -12.37
C LEU A 62 -5.72 -1.44 -13.47
N LYS A 63 -5.10 -0.30 -13.11
CA LYS A 63 -4.61 0.69 -14.09
C LYS A 63 -3.57 0.10 -15.03
N MET A 64 -2.63 -0.68 -14.50
CA MET A 64 -1.59 -1.35 -15.28
C MET A 64 -2.16 -2.36 -16.26
N ARG A 65 -3.18 -3.14 -15.83
CA ARG A 65 -3.88 -4.10 -16.70
C ARG A 65 -4.69 -3.46 -17.82
N GLN A 66 -5.18 -2.24 -17.62
CA GLN A 66 -6.05 -1.55 -18.58
C GLN A 66 -5.31 -0.64 -19.57
N ILE A 67 -4.18 -0.06 -19.17
CA ILE A 67 -3.55 1.05 -19.92
C ILE A 67 -2.16 0.68 -20.48
N GLU A 68 -1.41 -0.18 -19.81
CA GLU A 68 -0.04 -0.54 -20.20
C GLU A 68 0.00 -1.96 -20.78
N THR A 69 -0.73 -2.21 -21.88
CA THR A 69 -0.76 -3.52 -22.55
C THR A 69 0.58 -3.94 -23.16
N GLU A 70 1.51 -3.00 -23.36
CA GLU A 70 2.83 -3.25 -23.96
C GLU A 70 3.94 -3.56 -22.94
N LYS A 71 3.76 -3.22 -21.66
CA LYS A 71 4.72 -3.56 -20.60
C LYS A 71 4.23 -4.78 -19.84
N PHE A 72 5.06 -5.81 -19.80
CA PHE A 72 4.87 -6.94 -18.88
C PHE A 72 4.92 -6.43 -17.43
N PHE A 73 3.75 -6.13 -16.88
CA PHE A 73 3.58 -5.74 -15.49
C PHE A 73 3.72 -6.98 -14.60
N LYS A 74 4.85 -7.11 -13.92
CA LYS A 74 5.17 -8.28 -13.11
C LYS A 74 4.77 -8.08 -11.66
N ILE A 75 4.60 -9.18 -10.93
CA ILE A 75 4.37 -9.14 -9.49
C ILE A 75 5.40 -8.29 -8.73
N GLN A 76 6.68 -8.30 -9.15
CA GLN A 76 7.73 -7.52 -8.50
C GLN A 76 7.48 -6.01 -8.56
N ASP A 77 6.88 -5.51 -9.65
CA ASP A 77 6.52 -4.09 -9.77
C ASP A 77 5.46 -3.70 -8.72
N LEU A 78 4.49 -4.59 -8.51
CA LEU A 78 3.41 -4.39 -7.55
C LEU A 78 3.91 -4.47 -6.10
N ILE A 79 4.84 -5.38 -5.81
CA ILE A 79 5.52 -5.50 -4.52
C ILE A 79 6.32 -4.22 -4.21
N ASN A 80 7.14 -3.76 -5.16
CA ASN A 80 7.94 -2.55 -5.00
C ASN A 80 7.05 -1.33 -4.76
N TYR A 81 5.94 -1.23 -5.50
CA TYR A 81 4.96 -0.18 -5.30
C TYR A 81 4.33 -0.23 -3.90
N ALA A 82 3.95 -1.42 -3.41
CA ALA A 82 3.37 -1.59 -2.08
C ALA A 82 4.36 -1.20 -0.97
N GLY A 83 5.63 -1.61 -1.08
CA GLY A 83 6.70 -1.22 -0.15
C GLY A 83 6.87 0.30 -0.09
N CYS A 84 7.02 0.95 -1.25
CA CYS A 84 7.12 2.41 -1.35
C CYS A 84 5.91 3.14 -0.75
N LYS A 85 4.69 2.62 -0.96
CA LYS A 85 3.47 3.24 -0.40
C LYS A 85 3.35 3.05 1.10
N MET A 86 3.75 1.89 1.63
CA MET A 86 3.77 1.68 3.08
C MET A 86 4.71 2.68 3.76
N SER A 87 5.94 2.83 3.28
CA SER A 87 6.90 3.83 3.80
C SER A 87 6.41 5.27 3.68
N SER A 88 5.46 5.55 2.77
CA SER A 88 4.85 6.89 2.63
C SER A 88 3.67 7.14 3.57
N PHE A 89 3.06 6.10 4.14
CA PHE A 89 1.98 6.25 5.13
C PHE A 89 2.51 6.61 6.52
N ASP A 90 3.67 6.08 6.89
CA ASP A 90 4.33 6.38 8.16
C ASP A 90 4.88 7.82 8.19
N LYS A 91 5.02 8.46 7.03
CA LYS A 91 5.29 9.89 6.91
C LYS A 91 4.00 10.68 7.04
N GLN A 92 3.38 10.61 8.20
CA GLN A 92 2.42 11.64 8.59
C GLN A 92 3.20 12.97 8.66
N PRO A 93 2.73 14.07 8.04
CA PRO A 93 3.37 15.36 8.25
C PRO A 93 3.24 15.66 9.74
N PHE A 94 4.38 15.82 10.42
CA PHE A 94 4.40 16.47 11.72
C PHE A 94 3.83 17.88 11.51
N TYR A 95 2.52 18.05 11.70
CA TYR A 95 1.98 19.34 12.06
C TYR A 95 2.41 19.60 13.50
N ASN A 96 3.67 19.99 13.69
CA ASN A 96 4.08 20.73 14.86
C ASN A 96 3.55 22.16 14.68
N SER A 97 2.26 22.37 14.94
CA SER A 97 1.74 23.71 15.19
C SER A 97 2.07 24.11 16.63
N THR A 98 3.37 24.26 16.92
CA THR A 98 3.80 25.12 18.02
C THR A 98 3.82 26.54 17.48
N THR A 99 2.66 27.18 17.38
CA THR A 99 2.60 28.63 17.34
C THR A 99 2.40 29.09 18.78
N SER A 100 3.51 29.19 19.50
CA SER A 100 3.61 30.16 20.59
C SER A 100 3.52 31.53 19.96
N GLY A 101 2.38 32.18 20.15
CA GLY A 101 2.06 33.51 19.65
C GLY A 101 1.04 34.10 20.59
N THR A 102 1.54 34.62 21.71
CA THR A 102 0.89 35.65 22.53
C THR A 102 0.13 36.63 21.65
N ASP A 103 -1.20 36.69 21.80
CA ASP A 103 -2.01 37.92 21.72
C ASP A 103 -3.51 37.59 21.83
N ALA A 104 -4.03 37.59 23.05
CA ALA A 104 -5.47 37.74 23.31
C ALA A 104 -5.71 38.44 24.65
N LEU A 105 -4.97 39.53 24.89
CA LEU A 105 -5.33 40.55 25.87
C LEU A 105 -5.13 41.91 25.23
N GLN A 106 -6.08 42.33 24.39
CA GLN A 106 -6.22 43.74 24.07
C GLN A 106 -7.70 44.13 23.98
N ASN A 107 -8.15 44.69 25.10
CA ASN A 107 -9.25 45.64 25.28
C ASN A 107 -9.91 46.13 23.97
N ARG A 108 -11.18 45.75 23.76
CA ARG A 108 -12.14 46.57 23.03
C ARG A 108 -13.19 47.10 24.01
N SER A 109 -12.86 48.22 24.63
CA SER A 109 -13.82 49.11 25.28
C SER A 109 -14.22 50.16 24.25
N TYR A 110 -15.37 50.02 23.58
CA TYR A 110 -16.06 51.18 23.00
C TYR A 110 -17.58 51.01 23.09
N ALA A 111 -18.12 51.80 24.02
CA ALA A 111 -19.37 52.56 24.01
C ALA A 111 -20.70 51.84 23.68
N THR A 112 -21.53 51.70 24.71
CA THR A 112 -22.99 51.75 24.58
C THR A 112 -23.52 52.85 25.50
N ARG A 113 -23.78 54.03 24.92
CA ARG A 113 -24.90 54.95 25.22
C ARG A 113 -24.76 56.23 24.40
#